data_AF-A0A7R9MP40-F1
#
_entry.id   AF-A0A7R9MP40-F1
#
_cell.length_a   1.000
_cell.length_b   1.000
_cell.length_c   1.000
_cell.angle_alpha   90.00
_cell.angle_beta   90.00
_cell.angle_gamma   90.00
#
_symmetry.space_group_name_H-M   'P 1'
#
loop_
_entity.id
_entity.type
_entity.pdbx_description
1 polymer ?
#
loop_
_entity_poly.entity_id
_entity_poly.type
_entity_poly.pdbx_seq_one_letter_code
_entity_poly.pdbx_strand_id
1 'polypeptide(L)'
;MKIMSSIPFFETIIDKMRANEPKLKAIIAKYNPDLYIIDDFAGSPTLIHSKKPWVFLFSGNPLFVLKDDRTPPSCSGYPSNGDPSEWEEFKELGKDLFTKQSIKYNEWMREEGFPITTNNKAIIDSPYLNIYGYPEELICLQNKA
;
A
#
# COMPACT_ATOMS: atom_id res chain seq x y z
N MET A 1 -19.55 -6.21 12.71
CA MET A 1 -18.22 -6.50 12.16
C MET A 1 -17.25 -5.39 12.58
N LYS A 2 -16.66 -5.50 13.79
CA LYS A 2 -15.84 -4.44 14.44
C LYS A 2 -14.36 -4.46 14.01
N ILE A 3 -13.95 -5.46 13.20
CA ILE A 3 -12.56 -5.89 13.08
C ILE A 3 -11.70 -4.83 12.38
N MET A 4 -12.12 -4.25 11.25
CA MET A 4 -11.32 -3.24 10.53
C MET A 4 -11.18 -1.91 11.29
N SER A 5 -12.25 -1.45 11.96
CA SER A 5 -12.22 -0.26 12.82
C SER A 5 -11.43 -0.44 14.11
N SER A 6 -11.00 -1.67 14.42
CA SER A 6 -10.24 -2.01 15.63
C SER A 6 -8.85 -2.55 15.31
N ILE A 7 -8.28 -2.23 14.15
CA ILE A 7 -6.86 -2.56 13.84
C ILE A 7 -6.02 -1.28 13.93
N PRO A 8 -5.38 -0.99 15.08
CA PRO A 8 -4.46 0.15 15.24
C PRO A 8 -3.33 0.18 14.21
N PHE A 9 -3.09 -0.93 13.53
CA PHE A 9 -2.07 -1.04 12.50
C PHE A 9 -2.27 0.00 11.40
N PHE A 10 -3.38 -0.06 10.65
CA PHE A 10 -3.61 0.82 9.50
C PHE A 10 -3.72 2.30 9.89
N GLU A 11 -4.18 2.58 11.11
CA GLU A 11 -4.29 3.96 11.59
C GLU A 11 -2.93 4.64 11.86
N THR A 12 -1.89 3.83 12.11
CA THR A 12 -0.57 4.29 12.57
C THR A 12 0.55 4.10 11.55
N ILE A 13 0.28 3.52 10.37
CA ILE A 13 1.31 3.24 9.35
C ILE A 13 2.05 4.53 8.98
N ILE A 14 1.31 5.56 8.57
CA ILE A 14 1.90 6.83 8.13
C ILE A 14 2.68 7.51 9.25
N ASP A 15 2.13 7.48 10.47
CA ASP A 15 2.78 8.07 11.64
C ASP A 15 4.11 7.38 11.97
N LYS A 16 4.16 6.04 11.88
CA LYS A 16 5.39 5.25 12.09
C LYS A 16 6.43 5.50 11.01
N MET A 17 6.01 5.54 9.75
CA MET A 17 6.91 5.83 8.63
C MET A 17 7.50 7.23 8.73
N ARG A 18 6.67 8.23 9.02
CA ARG A 18 7.11 9.60 9.26
C ARG A 18 8.12 9.68 10.40
N ALA A 19 7.90 8.97 11.51
CA ALA A 19 8.84 8.92 12.62
C ALA A 19 10.20 8.29 12.26
N ASN A 20 10.24 7.37 11.28
CA ASN A 20 11.45 6.70 10.83
C ASN A 20 12.20 7.45 9.71
N GLU A 21 11.56 8.39 9.03
CA GLU A 21 12.12 9.14 7.90
C GLU A 21 13.50 9.78 8.17
N PRO A 22 13.75 10.43 9.33
CA PRO A 22 15.07 11.01 9.59
C PRO A 22 16.18 9.96 9.71
N LYS A 23 15.88 8.79 10.28
CA LYS A 23 16.83 7.68 10.39
C LYS A 23 17.13 7.09 9.02
N LEU A 24 16.10 6.96 8.18
CA LEU A 24 16.23 6.45 6.82
C LEU A 24 17.09 7.39 5.95
N LYS A 25 16.88 8.71 6.04
CA LYS A 25 17.75 9.72 5.41
C LYS A 25 19.21 9.56 5.83
N ALA A 26 19.48 9.35 7.13
CA ALA A 26 20.84 9.14 7.63
C ALA A 26 21.48 7.85 7.10
N ILE A 27 20.71 6.75 7.02
CA ILE A 27 21.17 5.47 6.46
C ILE A 27 21.52 5.62 4.98
N ILE A 28 20.65 6.27 4.20
CA ILE A 28 20.86 6.52 2.76
C ILE A 28 22.10 7.38 2.55
N ALA A 29 22.27 8.47 3.32
CA ALA A 29 23.44 9.33 3.22
C ALA A 29 24.74 8.59 3.57
N LYS A 30 24.70 7.67 4.55
CA LYS A 30 25.87 6.90 4.99
C LYS A 30 26.29 5.84 3.98
N TYR A 31 25.34 5.06 3.45
CA TYR A 31 25.66 3.88 2.63
C TYR A 31 25.49 4.11 1.14
N ASN A 32 24.80 5.17 0.72
CA ASN A 32 24.53 5.54 -0.66
C ASN A 32 24.13 4.35 -1.56
N PRO A 33 23.05 3.61 -1.26
CA PRO A 33 22.68 2.43 -2.03
C PRO A 33 22.35 2.76 -3.49
N ASP A 34 22.62 1.83 -4.39
CA ASP A 34 22.29 1.97 -5.81
C ASP A 34 20.88 1.50 -6.16
N LEU A 35 20.24 0.74 -5.27
CA LEU A 35 18.90 0.20 -5.43
C LEU A 35 18.24 0.07 -4.05
N TYR A 36 16.93 0.30 -4.00
CA TYR A 36 16.10 0.02 -2.83
C TYR A 36 15.10 -1.08 -3.11
N ILE A 37 14.78 -1.89 -2.10
CA ILE A 37 13.62 -2.78 -2.10
C ILE A 37 12.73 -2.31 -0.95
N ILE A 38 11.49 -1.95 -1.28
CA ILE A 38 10.52 -1.39 -0.35
C ILE A 38 9.40 -2.41 -0.18
N ASP A 39 9.33 -3.00 1.02
CA ASP A 39 8.24 -3.87 1.46
C ASP A 39 7.53 -3.18 2.63
N ASP A 40 6.75 -2.15 2.30
CA ASP A 40 6.00 -1.35 3.26
C ASP A 40 4.67 -0.90 2.61
N PHE A 41 3.70 -0.51 3.43
CA PHE A 41 2.37 -0.13 2.99
C PHE A 41 2.28 1.31 2.45
N ALA A 42 3.33 2.13 2.63
CA ALA A 42 3.44 3.40 1.94
C ALA A 42 4.88 3.67 1.49
N GLY A 43 5.07 4.60 0.55
CA GLY A 43 6.39 4.98 0.08
C GLY A 43 7.03 6.04 0.99
N SER A 44 8.24 5.83 1.51
CA SER A 44 9.02 6.92 2.12
C SER A 44 9.33 7.99 1.06
N PRO A 45 9.07 9.29 1.34
CA PRO A 45 9.37 10.38 0.41
C PRO A 45 10.84 10.39 -0.05
N THR A 46 11.77 10.18 0.88
CA THR A 46 13.20 10.13 0.55
C THR A 46 13.53 9.00 -0.42
N LEU A 47 12.95 7.80 -0.22
CA LEU A 47 13.23 6.65 -1.08
C LEU A 47 12.66 6.85 -2.49
N ILE A 48 11.37 7.16 -2.59
CA ILE A 48 10.66 7.22 -3.88
C ILE A 48 11.11 8.41 -4.75
N HIS A 49 11.70 9.45 -4.15
CA HIS A 49 12.24 10.62 -4.85
C HIS A 49 13.77 10.71 -4.90
N SER A 50 14.48 9.67 -4.44
CA SER A 50 15.96 9.58 -4.39
C SER A 50 16.69 9.62 -5.74
N LYS A 51 15.98 9.61 -6.87
CA LYS A 51 16.50 9.38 -8.24
C LYS A 51 17.21 8.03 -8.45
N LYS A 52 17.27 7.16 -7.44
CA LYS A 52 17.75 5.78 -7.57
C LYS A 52 16.58 4.86 -7.98
N PRO A 53 16.86 3.75 -8.66
CA PRO A 53 15.85 2.72 -8.87
C PRO A 53 15.38 2.16 -7.53
N TRP A 54 14.11 1.78 -7.47
CA TRP A 54 13.53 1.09 -6.31
C TRP A 54 12.53 0.04 -6.77
N VAL A 55 12.44 -1.06 -6.03
CA VAL A 55 11.49 -2.15 -6.25
C VAL A 55 10.41 -2.05 -5.20
N PHE A 56 9.15 -2.09 -5.62
CA PHE A 56 8.05 -2.32 -4.69
C PHE A 56 7.86 -3.83 -4.55
N LEU A 57 8.04 -4.36 -3.35
CA LEU A 57 7.72 -5.74 -3.01
C LEU A 57 6.47 -5.70 -2.13
N PHE A 58 5.43 -6.43 -2.53
CA PHE A 58 4.26 -6.60 -1.69
C PHE A 58 4.14 -8.06 -1.28
N SER A 59 4.48 -8.33 -0.03
CA SER A 59 4.46 -9.67 0.59
C SER A 59 3.07 -10.11 1.04
N GLY A 60 2.10 -9.18 1.13
CA GLY A 60 0.72 -9.47 1.49
C GLY A 60 -0.10 -10.05 0.35
N ASN A 61 -1.39 -10.33 0.63
CA ASN A 61 -2.33 -10.79 -0.38
C ASN A 61 -2.49 -9.73 -1.50
N PRO A 62 -2.26 -10.08 -2.78
CA PRO A 62 -2.17 -9.13 -3.88
C PRO A 62 -3.48 -8.37 -4.14
N LEU A 63 -4.64 -8.87 -3.69
CA LEU A 63 -5.91 -8.14 -3.78
C LEU A 63 -5.88 -6.79 -3.03
N PHE A 64 -4.95 -6.63 -2.08
CA PHE A 64 -4.79 -5.37 -1.36
C PHE A 64 -4.33 -4.22 -2.27
N VAL A 65 -3.48 -4.52 -3.25
CA VAL A 65 -2.87 -3.54 -4.16
C VAL A 65 -3.43 -3.65 -5.59
N LEU A 66 -3.81 -4.85 -6.01
CA LEU A 66 -4.45 -5.16 -7.29
C LEU A 66 -5.97 -5.26 -7.10
N LYS A 67 -6.67 -4.13 -7.20
CA LYS A 67 -8.13 -4.09 -7.06
C LYS A 67 -8.82 -4.60 -8.33
N ASP A 68 -9.78 -5.51 -8.17
CA ASP A 68 -10.64 -6.01 -9.24
C ASP A 68 -12.05 -6.28 -8.70
N ASP A 69 -13.08 -5.73 -9.35
CA ASP A 69 -14.48 -5.85 -8.91
C ASP A 69 -15.02 -7.29 -8.98
N ARG A 70 -14.33 -8.18 -9.71
CA ARG A 70 -14.64 -9.62 -9.79
C ARG A 70 -14.12 -10.42 -8.60
N THR A 71 -13.38 -9.79 -7.70
CA THR A 71 -12.73 -10.42 -6.55
C THR A 71 -13.25 -9.84 -5.24
N PRO A 72 -13.25 -10.63 -4.15
CA PRO A 72 -13.68 -10.13 -2.85
C PRO A 72 -12.78 -8.98 -2.38
N PRO A 73 -13.31 -8.03 -1.58
CA PRO A 73 -12.51 -6.96 -1.02
C PRO A 73 -11.31 -7.50 -0.24
N SER A 74 -10.17 -6.81 -0.33
CA SER A 74 -8.97 -7.19 0.42
C SER A 74 -9.23 -7.21 1.93
N CYS A 75 -8.55 -8.12 2.64
CA CYS A 75 -8.69 -8.31 4.09
C CYS A 75 -10.09 -8.73 4.59
N SER A 76 -11.04 -9.02 3.70
CA SER A 76 -12.40 -9.39 4.09
C SER A 76 -12.56 -10.84 4.54
N GLY A 77 -11.73 -11.75 4.01
CA GLY A 77 -11.89 -13.18 4.22
C GLY A 77 -13.07 -13.80 3.46
N TYR A 78 -13.77 -13.05 2.60
CA TYR A 78 -14.80 -13.61 1.73
C TYR A 78 -14.21 -14.60 0.71
N PRO A 79 -14.96 -15.65 0.33
CA PRO A 79 -14.53 -16.59 -0.68
C PRO A 79 -14.56 -15.95 -2.08
N SER A 80 -13.68 -16.39 -2.98
CA SER A 80 -13.59 -15.88 -4.36
C SER A 80 -14.82 -16.15 -5.22
N ASN A 81 -15.63 -17.15 -4.84
CA ASN A 81 -16.89 -17.53 -5.47
C ASN A 81 -18.11 -17.11 -4.64
N GLY A 82 -17.94 -16.20 -3.67
CA GLY A 82 -19.03 -15.64 -2.87
C GLY A 82 -19.94 -14.71 -3.68
N ASP A 83 -21.07 -14.33 -3.09
CA ASP A 83 -21.99 -13.35 -3.69
C ASP A 83 -21.38 -11.93 -3.59
N PRO A 84 -21.14 -11.24 -4.72
CA PRO A 84 -20.63 -9.87 -4.70
C PRO A 84 -21.53 -8.88 -3.98
N SER A 85 -22.83 -9.16 -3.83
CA SER A 85 -23.77 -8.29 -3.10
C SER A 85 -23.42 -8.17 -1.61
N GLU A 86 -22.77 -9.19 -1.04
CA GLU A 86 -22.32 -9.20 0.36
C GLU A 86 -21.07 -8.33 0.58
N TRP A 87 -20.37 -7.95 -0.48
CA TRP A 87 -19.08 -7.25 -0.39
C TRP A 87 -19.25 -5.74 -0.20
N GLU A 88 -20.39 -5.17 -0.57
CA GLU A 88 -20.61 -3.72 -0.63
C GLU A 88 -20.50 -3.05 0.75
N GLU A 89 -21.05 -3.65 1.80
CA GLU A 89 -20.91 -3.14 3.18
C GLU A 89 -19.42 -3.04 3.60
N PHE A 90 -18.63 -4.05 3.23
CA PHE A 90 -17.20 -4.09 3.55
C PHE A 90 -16.40 -3.06 2.74
N LYS A 91 -16.70 -2.91 1.45
CA LYS A 91 -16.04 -1.91 0.58
C LYS A 91 -16.23 -0.50 1.12
N GLU A 92 -17.44 -0.15 1.55
CA GLU A 92 -17.73 1.17 2.12
C GLU A 92 -17.00 1.40 3.45
N LEU A 93 -16.90 0.38 4.32
CA LEU A 93 -16.13 0.49 5.57
C LEU A 93 -14.63 0.76 5.30
N GLY A 94 -14.05 0.11 4.30
CA GLY A 94 -12.64 0.31 3.94
C GLY A 94 -12.32 1.70 3.37
N LYS A 95 -13.28 2.30 2.66
CA LYS A 95 -13.10 3.58 1.96
C LYS A 95 -12.73 4.73 2.91
N ASP A 96 -13.39 4.83 4.06
CA ASP A 96 -13.11 5.89 5.04
C ASP A 96 -11.70 5.77 5.64
N LEU A 97 -11.29 4.55 6.01
CA LEU A 97 -9.97 4.28 6.58
C LEU A 97 -8.84 4.68 5.62
N PHE A 98 -8.90 4.23 4.36
CA PHE A 98 -7.87 4.54 3.37
C PHE A 98 -7.86 6.03 2.98
N THR A 99 -9.02 6.68 2.96
CA THR A 99 -9.11 8.12 2.68
C THR A 99 -8.37 8.93 3.74
N LYS A 100 -8.59 8.64 5.02
CA LYS A 100 -7.91 9.31 6.15
C LYS A 100 -6.39 9.15 6.09
N GLN A 101 -5.90 7.93 5.86
CA GLN A 101 -4.46 7.67 5.77
C GLN A 101 -3.82 8.37 4.57
N SER A 102 -4.53 8.46 3.47
CA SER A 102 -4.02 9.09 2.26
C SER A 102 -3.94 10.62 2.38
N ILE A 103 -4.86 11.24 3.12
CA ILE A 103 -4.77 12.67 3.48
C ILE A 103 -3.51 12.92 4.32
N LYS A 104 -3.33 12.15 5.41
CA LYS A 104 -2.13 12.24 6.27
C LYS A 104 -0.84 12.08 5.47
N TYR A 105 -0.82 11.10 4.55
CA TYR A 105 0.34 10.84 3.71
C TYR A 105 0.67 12.00 2.78
N ASN A 106 -0.33 12.60 2.12
CA ASN A 106 -0.12 13.75 1.24
C ASN A 106 0.26 15.02 2.01
N GLU A 107 -0.23 15.20 3.25
CA GLU A 107 0.24 16.26 4.15
C GLU A 107 1.73 16.09 4.48
N TRP A 108 2.14 14.88 4.85
CA TRP A 108 3.54 14.57 5.13
C TRP A 108 4.43 14.79 3.89
N MET A 109 4.01 14.33 2.71
CA MET A 109 4.73 14.58 1.44
C MET A 109 4.95 16.06 1.19
N ARG A 110 3.92 16.89 1.43
CA ARG A 110 4.00 18.36 1.28
C ARG A 110 5.00 18.98 2.26
N GLU A 111 4.97 18.57 3.52
CA GLU A 111 5.91 19.06 4.55
C GLU A 111 7.36 18.72 4.21
N GLU A 112 7.61 17.57 3.60
CA GLU A 112 8.93 17.13 3.13
C GLU A 112 9.35 17.78 1.79
N GLY A 113 8.48 18.58 1.17
CA GLY A 113 8.76 19.30 -0.08
C GLY A 113 8.59 18.45 -1.35
N PHE A 114 7.87 17.33 -1.28
CA PHE A 114 7.63 16.42 -2.39
C PHE A 114 6.21 16.58 -2.97
N PRO A 115 6.02 16.24 -4.27
CA PRO A 115 4.69 16.28 -4.88
C PRO A 115 3.73 15.32 -4.19
N ILE A 116 2.46 15.71 -4.06
CA ILE A 116 1.40 14.82 -3.59
C ILE A 116 1.19 13.68 -4.60
N THR A 117 0.78 12.52 -4.11
CA THR A 117 0.50 11.38 -4.99
C THR A 117 -0.79 11.58 -5.77
N THR A 118 -0.79 11.18 -7.04
CA THR A 118 -2.01 11.07 -7.85
C THR A 118 -2.93 10.01 -7.23
N ASN A 119 -4.23 10.34 -7.12
CA ASN A 119 -5.29 9.49 -6.55
C ASN A 119 -5.32 9.35 -5.02
N ASN A 120 -4.57 10.16 -4.27
CA ASN A 120 -4.50 10.07 -2.80
C ASN A 120 -4.30 8.61 -2.38
N LYS A 121 -3.20 7.99 -2.80
CA LYS A 121 -2.87 6.62 -2.38
C LYS A 121 -1.54 6.65 -1.65
N ALA A 122 -1.52 6.15 -0.42
CA ALA A 122 -0.28 5.99 0.33
C ALA A 122 0.60 4.86 -0.23
N ILE A 123 -0.02 3.80 -0.73
CA ILE A 123 0.65 2.71 -1.47
C ILE A 123 1.01 3.24 -2.85
N ILE A 124 2.28 3.16 -3.22
CA ILE A 124 2.82 3.67 -4.48
C ILE A 124 3.42 2.50 -5.25
N ASP A 125 3.07 2.40 -6.53
CA ASP A 125 3.70 1.47 -7.45
C ASP A 125 5.06 2.03 -7.89
N SER A 126 6.07 1.16 -7.91
CA SER A 126 7.36 1.50 -8.47
C SER A 126 7.25 1.71 -9.97
N PRO A 127 7.88 2.77 -10.52
CA PRO A 127 8.01 2.92 -11.97
C PRO A 127 9.07 1.97 -12.57
N TYR A 128 9.83 1.23 -11.76
CA TYR A 128 10.90 0.34 -12.21
C TYR A 128 10.50 -1.14 -12.18
N LEU A 129 10.05 -1.63 -11.02
CA LEU A 129 9.66 -3.03 -10.84
C LEU A 129 8.73 -3.19 -9.63
N ASN A 130 7.64 -3.93 -9.84
CA ASN A 130 6.70 -4.33 -8.78
C ASN A 130 6.66 -5.85 -8.70
N ILE A 131 6.84 -6.39 -7.50
CA ILE A 131 6.82 -7.83 -7.21
C ILE A 131 5.66 -8.08 -6.26
N TYR A 132 4.74 -8.95 -6.68
CA TYR A 132 3.58 -9.35 -5.88
C TYR A 132 3.67 -10.85 -5.61
N GLY A 133 3.48 -11.26 -4.36
CA GLY A 133 3.27 -12.68 -4.04
C GLY A 133 1.88 -13.11 -4.52
N TYR A 134 1.79 -14.13 -5.38
CA TYR A 134 0.52 -14.66 -5.86
C TYR A 134 0.41 -16.15 -5.54
N PRO A 135 -0.21 -16.53 -4.42
CA PRO A 135 -0.48 -17.94 -4.13
C PRO A 135 -1.42 -18.54 -5.17
N GLU A 136 -1.18 -19.80 -5.53
CA GLU A 136 -1.93 -20.54 -6.56
C GLU A 136 -3.43 -20.56 -6.26
N GLU A 137 -3.82 -20.59 -4.98
CA GLU A 137 -5.19 -20.58 -4.50
C GLU A 137 -5.97 -19.30 -4.88
N LEU A 138 -5.28 -18.23 -5.27
CA LEU A 138 -5.90 -16.99 -5.74
C LEU A 138 -6.14 -16.96 -7.25
N ILE A 139 -5.85 -18.03 -8.03
CA ILE A 139 -5.84 -18.15 -9.52
C ILE A 139 -7.03 -17.59 -10.33
N CYS A 140 -8.08 -17.04 -9.73
CA CYS A 140 -9.21 -16.45 -10.45
C CYS A 140 -8.81 -15.32 -11.45
N LEU A 141 -7.61 -14.74 -11.34
CA LEU A 141 -7.08 -13.76 -12.31
C LEU A 141 -6.38 -14.39 -13.52
N GLN A 142 -5.97 -15.67 -13.48
CA GLN A 142 -5.21 -16.33 -14.55
C GLN A 142 -6.06 -16.95 -15.66
N ASN A 143 -7.38 -17.11 -15.47
CA ASN A 143 -8.29 -17.62 -16.52
C ASN A 143 -8.62 -16.58 -17.62
N LYS A 144 -7.68 -15.69 -17.92
CA LYS A 144 -7.71 -14.79 -19.08
C LYS A 144 -6.39 -14.90 -19.85
N ALA A 145 -6.26 -15.99 -20.61
CA ALA A 145 -5.46 -16.08 -21.82
C ALA A 145 -6.25 -16.89 -22.84
#